data_AF-A0AAF0F652-F1
#
_entry.id   AF-A0AAF0F652-F1
#
_cell.length_a   1.000
_cell.length_b   1.000
_cell.length_c   1.000
_cell.angle_alpha   90.00
_cell.angle_beta   90.00
_cell.angle_gamma   90.00
#
_symmetry.space_group_name_H-M   'P 1'
#
loop_
_entity.id
_entity.type
_entity.pdbx_description
1 polymer ?
#
loop_
_entity_poly.entity_id
_entity_poly.type
_entity_poly.pdbx_seq_one_letter_code
_entity_poly.pdbx_strand_id
1 'polypeptide(L)'
;MSAPAKKAVMTNEKPLPSEKTNIAGKVKTGSWEQRLQQRKRLAEVKQREREMAQEKEDEAQRKREVRRERERKAQEKARLEEMASKMSRKKALRHARRMGRTKKVSH
;
A
#
# COMPACT_ATOMS: atom_id res chain seq x y z
N MET A 1 67.53 -49.07 -10.01
CA MET A 1 68.03 -47.67 -10.00
C MET A 1 66.84 -46.77 -10.28
N SER A 2 66.36 -46.04 -9.26
CA SER A 2 65.14 -45.20 -9.32
C SER A 2 65.41 -43.89 -10.06
N ALA A 3 64.51 -43.48 -10.96
CA ALA A 3 64.62 -42.21 -11.70
C ALA A 3 64.43 -41.00 -10.76
N PRO A 4 65.18 -39.90 -10.92
CA PRO A 4 65.06 -38.72 -10.07
C PRO A 4 63.84 -37.88 -10.45
N ALA A 5 62.99 -37.57 -9.46
CA ALA A 5 61.85 -36.67 -9.61
C ALA A 5 62.33 -35.25 -9.96
N LYS A 6 61.85 -34.70 -11.08
CA LYS A 6 62.10 -33.32 -11.49
C LYS A 6 61.44 -32.37 -10.47
N LYS A 7 62.26 -31.62 -9.73
CA LYS A 7 61.77 -30.58 -8.82
C LYS A 7 61.16 -29.44 -9.64
N ALA A 8 59.92 -29.06 -9.33
CA ALA A 8 59.24 -27.92 -9.93
C ALA A 8 60.01 -26.64 -9.57
N VAL A 9 60.51 -25.93 -10.57
CA VAL A 9 61.11 -24.61 -10.44
C VAL A 9 59.97 -23.64 -10.11
N MET A 10 59.95 -23.13 -8.88
CA MET A 10 59.04 -22.06 -8.47
C MET A 10 59.52 -20.75 -9.13
N THR A 11 59.01 -20.44 -10.31
CA THR A 11 59.21 -19.11 -10.90
C THR A 11 58.24 -18.13 -10.24
N ASN A 12 58.80 -17.04 -9.69
CA ASN A 12 58.06 -15.95 -9.04
C ASN A 12 57.42 -15.02 -10.09
N GLU A 13 56.66 -15.58 -11.03
CA GLU A 13 56.00 -14.79 -12.06
C GLU A 13 54.62 -14.39 -11.58
N LYS A 14 54.36 -13.07 -11.53
CA LYS A 14 53.02 -12.52 -11.30
C LYS A 14 52.05 -13.20 -12.28
N PRO A 15 50.97 -13.82 -11.82
CA PRO A 15 50.06 -14.53 -12.71
C PRO A 15 49.51 -13.55 -13.74
N LEU A 16 49.66 -13.91 -15.02
CA LEU A 16 49.10 -13.14 -16.13
C LEU A 16 47.59 -12.95 -15.89
N PRO A 17 47.01 -11.79 -16.23
CA PRO A 17 45.61 -11.54 -15.99
C PRO A 17 44.76 -12.57 -16.74
N SER A 18 44.12 -13.48 -15.98
CA SER A 18 43.18 -14.47 -16.54
C SER A 18 41.94 -13.79 -17.12
N GLU A 19 41.16 -14.49 -17.94
CA GLU A 19 39.88 -13.99 -18.46
C GLU A 19 38.99 -13.40 -17.34
N LYS A 20 39.10 -13.93 -16.12
CA LYS A 20 38.26 -13.61 -14.96
C LYS A 20 38.86 -12.57 -14.02
N THR A 21 40.12 -12.17 -14.18
CA THR A 21 40.82 -11.27 -13.25
C THR A 21 41.50 -10.12 -13.98
N ASN A 22 41.32 -8.89 -13.49
CA ASN A 22 41.97 -7.69 -14.03
C ASN A 22 43.45 -7.61 -13.61
N ILE A 23 44.20 -6.70 -14.25
CA ILE A 23 45.63 -6.41 -13.97
C ILE A 23 45.88 -6.09 -12.49
N ALA A 24 44.91 -5.52 -11.77
CA ALA A 24 44.99 -5.26 -10.34
C ALA A 24 44.66 -6.47 -9.45
N GLY A 25 44.55 -7.68 -10.01
CA GLY A 25 44.18 -8.91 -9.30
C GLY A 25 42.71 -9.01 -8.88
N LYS A 26 41.89 -8.00 -9.19
CA LYS A 26 40.45 -7.98 -8.87
C LYS A 26 39.66 -8.85 -9.85
N VAL A 27 38.72 -9.64 -9.33
CA VAL A 27 37.77 -10.39 -10.16
C VAL A 27 36.98 -9.40 -11.02
N LYS A 28 36.94 -9.63 -12.33
CA LYS A 28 36.15 -8.82 -13.25
C LYS A 28 34.68 -8.91 -12.84
N THR A 29 34.01 -7.77 -12.74
CA THR A 29 32.58 -7.73 -12.42
C THR A 29 31.81 -8.62 -13.41
N GLY A 30 30.78 -9.32 -12.91
CA GLY A 30 30.04 -10.35 -13.66
C GLY A 30 29.65 -9.94 -15.08
N SER A 31 29.46 -10.91 -16.00
CA SER A 31 29.21 -10.61 -17.41
C SER A 31 28.06 -9.61 -17.56
N TRP A 32 28.07 -8.81 -18.63
CA TRP A 32 26.99 -7.85 -18.91
C TRP A 32 25.61 -8.51 -18.83
N GLU A 33 25.52 -9.76 -19.28
CA GLU A 33 24.31 -10.55 -19.25
C GLU A 33 23.82 -10.88 -17.84
N GLN A 34 24.74 -11.17 -16.90
CA GLN A 34 24.38 -11.34 -15.48
C GLN A 34 23.83 -10.03 -14.89
N ARG A 35 24.40 -8.88 -15.25
CA ARG A 35 23.87 -7.57 -14.82
C ARG A 35 22.49 -7.30 -15.42
N LEU A 36 22.27 -7.68 -16.69
CA LEU A 36 20.96 -7.55 -17.33
C LEU A 36 19.92 -8.45 -16.65
N GLN A 37 20.25 -9.71 -16.35
CA GLN A 37 19.37 -10.63 -15.64
C GLN A 37 19.03 -10.13 -14.23
N GLN A 38 20.02 -9.61 -13.48
CA GLN A 38 19.78 -8.99 -12.18
C GLN A 38 18.85 -7.78 -12.28
N ARG A 39 19.06 -6.90 -13.28
CA ARG A 39 18.20 -5.73 -13.50
C ARG A 39 16.75 -6.13 -13.83
N LYS A 40 16.55 -7.16 -14.66
CA LYS A 40 15.22 -7.70 -14.98
C LYS A 40 14.52 -8.23 -13.73
N ARG A 41 15.21 -9.06 -12.93
CA ARG A 41 14.66 -9.59 -11.66
C ARG A 41 14.27 -8.47 -10.70
N LEU A 42 15.12 -7.45 -10.54
CA LEU A 42 14.81 -6.31 -9.68
C LEU A 42 13.63 -5.47 -10.19
N ALA A 43 13.48 -5.33 -11.51
CA ALA A 43 12.33 -4.65 -12.10
C ALA A 43 11.03 -5.41 -11.84
N GLU A 44 11.04 -6.74 -12.00
CA GLU A 44 9.90 -7.61 -11.72
C GLU A 44 9.49 -7.56 -10.23
N VAL A 45 10.45 -7.58 -9.31
CA VAL A 45 10.17 -7.45 -7.87
C VAL A 45 9.53 -6.11 -7.55
N LYS A 46 10.10 -5.01 -8.05
CA LYS A 46 9.55 -3.66 -7.84
C LYS A 46 8.16 -3.50 -8.44
N GLN A 47 7.90 -4.13 -9.57
CA GLN A 47 6.58 -4.11 -10.18
C GLN A 47 5.57 -4.83 -9.29
N ARG A 48 5.89 -6.03 -8.80
CA ARG A 48 5.04 -6.77 -7.87
C ARG A 48 4.79 -6.01 -6.57
N GLU A 49 5.80 -5.35 -6.02
CA GLU A 49 5.64 -4.49 -4.83
C GLU A 49 4.66 -3.35 -5.07
N ARG A 50 4.72 -2.71 -6.24
CA ARG A 50 3.79 -1.63 -6.61
C ARG A 50 2.37 -2.12 -6.79
N GLU A 51 2.19 -3.25 -7.49
CA GLU A 51 0.88 -3.88 -7.69
C GLU A 51 0.24 -4.22 -6.33
N MET A 52 1.01 -4.85 -5.43
CA MET A 52 0.57 -5.16 -4.07
C MET A 52 0.22 -3.92 -3.23
N ALA A 53 0.96 -2.81 -3.41
CA ALA A 53 0.66 -1.57 -2.69
C ALA A 53 -0.62 -0.91 -3.22
N GLN A 54 -0.78 -0.85 -4.54
CA GLN A 54 -1.96 -0.31 -5.21
C GLN A 54 -3.22 -1.07 -4.82
N GLU A 55 -3.18 -2.41 -4.83
CA GLU A 55 -4.33 -3.24 -4.43
C GLU A 55 -4.79 -2.95 -2.99
N LYS A 56 -3.83 -2.75 -2.06
CA LYS A 56 -4.14 -2.40 -0.66
C LYS A 56 -4.74 -1.01 -0.54
N GLU A 57 -4.20 -0.04 -1.27
CA GLU A 57 -4.71 1.33 -1.27
C GLU A 57 -6.12 1.40 -1.86
N ASP A 58 -6.37 0.69 -2.97
CA ASP A 58 -7.68 0.61 -3.61
C ASP A 58 -8.72 -0.03 -2.69
N GLU A 59 -8.37 -1.12 -1.99
CA GLU A 59 -9.27 -1.74 -1.03
C GLU A 59 -9.56 -0.80 0.16
N ALA A 60 -8.55 -0.10 0.66
CA ALA A 60 -8.73 0.88 1.73
C ALA A 60 -9.61 2.06 1.28
N GLN A 61 -9.45 2.54 0.05
CA GLN A 61 -10.27 3.59 -0.53
C GLN A 61 -11.73 3.12 -0.69
N ARG A 62 -11.97 1.94 -1.26
CA ARG A 62 -13.32 1.35 -1.36
C ARG A 62 -14.02 1.27 -0.01
N LYS A 63 -13.32 0.80 1.04
CA LYS A 63 -13.87 0.75 2.41
C LYS A 63 -14.22 2.14 2.94
N ARG A 64 -13.37 3.14 2.70
CA ARG A 64 -13.61 4.54 3.10
C ARG A 64 -14.82 5.14 2.38
N GLU A 65 -14.97 4.88 1.09
CA GLU A 65 -16.10 5.36 0.28
C GLU A 65 -17.41 4.77 0.78
N VAL A 66 -17.47 3.45 0.97
CA VAL A 66 -18.66 2.79 1.52
C VAL A 66 -19.05 3.35 2.88
N ARG A 67 -18.06 3.57 3.77
CA ARG A 67 -18.32 4.17 5.09
C ARG A 67 -18.86 5.60 4.94
N ARG A 68 -18.23 6.42 4.10
CA ARG A 68 -18.65 7.81 3.86
C ARG A 68 -20.07 7.88 3.30
N GLU A 69 -20.44 6.98 2.39
CA GLU A 69 -21.80 6.91 1.87
C GLU A 69 -22.83 6.54 2.95
N ARG A 70 -22.50 5.57 3.82
CA ARG A 70 -23.37 5.20 4.95
C ARG A 70 -23.56 6.38 5.91
N GLU A 71 -22.48 7.09 6.23
CA GLU A 71 -22.54 8.27 7.10
C GLU A 71 -23.39 9.38 6.46
N ARG A 72 -23.23 9.65 5.16
CA ARG A 72 -24.06 10.64 4.42
C ARG A 72 -25.54 10.26 4.45
N LYS A 73 -25.88 9.01 4.13
CA LYS A 73 -27.27 8.52 4.18
C LYS A 73 -27.87 8.63 5.59
N ALA A 74 -27.10 8.29 6.62
CA ALA A 74 -27.55 8.40 8.01
C ALA A 74 -27.78 9.85 8.43
N GLN A 75 -26.88 10.77 8.06
CA GLN A 75 -27.00 12.20 8.34
C GLN A 75 -28.22 12.81 7.65
N GLU A 76 -28.44 12.49 6.37
CA GLU A 76 -29.61 12.96 5.62
C GLU A 76 -30.90 12.44 6.24
N LYS A 77 -30.96 11.16 6.59
CA LYS A 77 -32.11 10.55 7.27
C LYS A 77 -32.39 11.25 8.60
N ALA A 78 -31.37 11.44 9.44
CA ALA A 78 -31.52 12.12 10.72
C ALA A 78 -32.02 13.56 10.56
N ARG A 79 -31.52 14.29 9.56
CA ARG A 79 -31.98 15.65 9.25
C ARG A 79 -33.46 15.68 8.85
N LEU A 80 -33.90 14.72 8.03
CA LEU A 80 -35.30 14.61 7.61
C LEU A 80 -36.21 14.23 8.77
N GLU A 81 -35.79 13.29 9.62
CA GLU A 81 -36.53 12.90 10.82
C GLU A 81 -36.68 14.05 11.81
N GLU A 82 -35.60 14.83 12.04
CA GLU A 82 -35.66 16.01 12.90
C GLU A 82 -36.62 17.07 12.34
N MET A 83 -36.58 17.29 11.03
CA MET A 83 -37.51 18.23 10.37
C MET A 83 -38.96 17.74 10.46
N ALA A 84 -39.21 16.45 10.22
CA ALA A 84 -40.53 15.84 10.33
C ALA A 84 -41.06 15.95 11.78
N SER A 85 -40.21 15.67 12.78
CA SER A 85 -40.53 15.83 14.20
C SER A 85 -40.87 17.29 14.55
N LYS A 86 -40.08 18.26 14.08
CA LYS A 86 -40.38 19.70 14.24
C LYS A 86 -41.73 20.07 13.63
N MET A 87 -42.03 19.58 12.44
CA MET A 87 -43.30 19.87 11.76
C MET A 87 -44.50 19.21 12.45
N SER A 88 -44.35 17.95 12.88
CA SER A 88 -45.33 17.23 13.68
C SER A 88 -45.64 17.98 14.97
N ARG A 89 -44.61 18.39 15.72
CA ARG A 89 -44.76 19.21 16.93
C ARG A 89 -45.49 20.53 16.66
N LYS A 90 -45.13 21.25 15.59
CA LYS A 90 -45.83 22.49 15.19
C LYS A 90 -47.28 22.23 14.83
N LYS A 91 -47.61 21.12 14.17
CA LYS A 91 -48.99 20.74 13.83
C LYS A 91 -49.79 20.43 15.09
N ALA A 92 -49.24 19.65 16.02
CA ALA A 92 -49.86 19.35 17.31
C ALA A 92 -50.15 20.62 18.12
N LEU A 93 -49.19 21.55 18.19
CA LEU A 93 -49.38 22.84 18.85
C LEU A 93 -50.49 23.68 18.21
N ARG A 94 -50.56 23.72 16.87
CA ARG A 94 -51.66 24.42 16.16
C ARG A 94 -53.02 23.81 16.50
N HIS A 95 -53.11 22.48 16.54
CA HIS A 95 -54.34 21.79 16.92
C HIS A 95 -54.73 22.08 18.37
N ALA A 96 -53.78 22.03 19.32
CA ALA A 96 -54.01 22.37 20.71
C ALA A 96 -54.54 23.81 20.89
N ARG A 97 -53.96 24.77 20.16
CA ARG A 97 -54.44 26.17 20.13
C ARG A 97 -55.86 26.30 19.59
N ARG A 98 -56.21 25.58 18.51
CA ARG A 98 -57.57 25.56 17.96
C ARG A 98 -58.58 25.01 18.95
N MET A 99 -58.20 23.98 19.71
CA MET A 99 -59.03 23.38 20.76
C MET A 99 -59.09 24.24 22.04
N GLY A 100 -58.49 25.43 22.06
CA GLY A 100 -58.46 26.30 23.24
C GLY A 100 -57.71 25.70 24.43
N ARG A 101 -56.90 24.64 24.23
CA ARG A 101 -56.12 24.02 25.30
C ARG A 101 -55.02 24.98 25.72
N THR A 102 -55.20 25.62 26.87
CA THR A 102 -54.20 26.49 27.49
C THR A 102 -53.38 25.72 28.52
N LYS A 103 -52.23 26.27 28.92
CA LYS A 103 -51.35 25.65 29.92
C LYS A 103 -51.96 25.60 31.34
N LYS A 104 -53.09 26.30 31.59
CA LYS A 104 -53.77 26.24 32.88
C LYS A 104 -54.30 24.82 33.13
N VAL A 105 -53.79 24.21 34.19
CA VAL A 105 -54.42 23.02 34.78
C VAL A 105 -55.60 23.54 35.59
N SER A 106 -56.82 23.21 35.15
CA SER A 106 -58.02 23.43 35.95
C SER A 106 -57.96 22.47 37.14
N HIS A 107 -57.85 23.01 38.36
CA HIS A 107 -58.06 22.29 39.62
C HIS A 107 -59.52 22.34 40.02
#